data_AF-A0A0R3PQJ7-F1
#
_entry.id   AF-A0A0R3PQJ7-F1
#
_cell.length_a   1.000
_cell.length_b   1.000
_cell.length_c   1.000
_cell.angle_alpha   90.00
_cell.angle_beta   90.00
_cell.angle_gamma   90.00
#
_symmetry.space_group_name_H-M   'P 1'
#
loop_
_entity.id
_entity.type
_entity.pdbx_description
1 polymer ?
#
loop_
_entity_poly.entity_id
_entity_poly.type
_entity_poly.pdbx_seq_one_letter_code
_entity_poly.pdbx_strand_id
1 'polypeptide(L)'
;MSRLYEVVWPSLSYIYKRPKNFTDDCNDDRISKNHVPIVYCDTICVSMYEAPNIAGVRIGGHIRGCMKDVLIRGFNETIVSWYRWMHRDSCRSYRKKELFKLEGEQIDESTIDVCTCYADYCNGNSGQHPSVLYLAMMLANAVLLLVFF
;
A
#
# COMPACT_ATOMS: atom_id res chain seq x y z
N MET A 1 11.14 1.48 1.25
CA MET A 1 10.76 1.04 -0.10
C MET A 1 11.54 -0.22 -0.42
N SER A 2 11.03 -1.07 -1.30
CA SER A 2 11.76 -2.23 -1.81
C SER A 2 13.05 -1.82 -2.52
N ARG A 3 14.05 -2.71 -2.51
CA ARG A 3 15.38 -2.39 -3.04
C ARG A 3 15.40 -2.09 -4.53
N LEU A 4 14.48 -2.68 -5.31
CA LEU A 4 14.36 -2.42 -6.74
C LEU A 4 14.20 -0.92 -7.09
N TYR A 5 13.57 -0.13 -6.21
CA TYR A 5 13.37 1.30 -6.42
C TYR A 5 14.66 2.11 -6.27
N GLU A 6 15.67 1.57 -5.60
CA GLU A 6 16.98 2.22 -5.43
C GLU A 6 17.68 2.39 -6.78
N VAL A 7 17.64 1.34 -7.61
CA VAL A 7 18.32 1.30 -8.92
C VAL A 7 17.76 2.36 -9.87
N VAL A 8 16.45 2.58 -9.82
CA VAL A 8 15.74 3.54 -10.68
C VAL A 8 15.44 4.86 -9.97
N TRP A 9 16.00 5.08 -8.77
CA TRP A 9 15.68 6.24 -7.94
C TRP A 9 15.86 7.60 -8.64
N PRO A 10 16.92 7.85 -9.43
CA PRO A 10 17.08 9.13 -10.14
C PRO A 10 15.88 9.48 -11.05
N SER A 11 15.21 8.46 -11.60
CA SER A 11 14.03 8.62 -12.45
C SER A 11 12.73 8.73 -11.65
N LEU A 12 12.74 8.44 -10.34
CA LEU A 12 11.55 8.44 -9.49
C LEU A 12 11.56 9.55 -8.44
N SER A 13 12.69 10.22 -8.25
CA SER A 13 12.90 11.21 -7.19
C SER A 13 12.07 12.48 -7.33
N TYR A 14 11.38 12.68 -8.46
CA TYR A 14 10.44 13.78 -8.64
C TYR A 14 9.00 13.43 -8.24
N ILE A 15 8.69 12.14 -8.06
CA ILE A 15 7.36 11.63 -7.65
C ILE A 15 7.35 11.38 -6.16
N TYR A 16 8.32 10.59 -5.68
CA TYR A 16 8.34 10.07 -4.32
C TYR A 16 9.33 10.84 -3.43
N LYS A 17 9.01 10.99 -2.15
CA LYS A 17 10.03 11.42 -1.18
C LYS A 17 11.01 10.27 -0.96
N ARG A 18 12.30 10.60 -0.81
CA ARG A 18 13.33 9.58 -0.59
C ARG A 18 13.03 8.76 0.67
N PRO A 19 12.95 7.42 0.58
CA PRO A 19 12.69 6.60 1.75
C PRO A 19 13.86 6.64 2.73
N LYS A 20 13.57 6.31 4.00
CA LYS A 20 14.62 6.14 5.03
C LYS A 20 15.56 4.99 4.70
N ASN A 21 15.04 3.94 4.08
CA ASN A 21 15.82 2.79 3.64
C ASN A 21 15.21 2.14 2.37
N PHE A 22 16.09 1.61 1.53
CA PHE A 22 15.75 0.68 0.45
C PHE A 22 16.14 -0.72 0.91
N THR A 23 15.18 -1.62 1.10
CA THR A 23 15.43 -2.98 1.58
C THR A 23 14.41 -3.96 1.02
N ASP A 24 14.83 -5.19 0.76
CA ASP A 24 13.96 -6.27 0.32
C ASP A 24 13.04 -6.77 1.42
N ASP A 25 13.39 -6.56 2.71
CA ASP A 25 12.51 -6.85 3.86
C ASP A 25 11.20 -6.04 3.80
N CYS A 26 11.15 -4.99 2.99
CA CYS A 26 9.93 -4.21 2.73
C CYS A 26 8.87 -5.01 1.94
N ASN A 27 9.28 -6.09 1.28
CA ASN A 27 8.40 -6.98 0.54
C ASN A 27 7.72 -8.04 1.41
N ASP A 28 8.20 -8.24 2.63
CA ASP A 28 7.68 -9.31 3.49
C ASP A 28 6.27 -9.00 4.00
N ASP A 29 5.47 -10.05 4.16
CA ASP A 29 4.14 -9.97 4.76
C ASP A 29 4.19 -9.57 6.24
N ARG A 30 5.31 -9.88 6.92
CA ARG A 30 5.53 -9.57 8.33
C ARG A 30 6.83 -8.81 8.49
N ILE A 31 6.73 -7.49 8.41
CA ILE A 31 7.88 -6.61 8.56
C ILE A 31 8.39 -6.61 10.01
N SER A 32 9.67 -6.96 10.19
CA SER A 32 10.38 -6.76 11.45
C SER A 32 10.77 -5.30 11.64
N LYS A 33 10.53 -4.77 12.84
CA LYS A 33 10.93 -3.42 13.26
C LYS A 33 12.45 -3.18 13.19
N ASN A 34 13.24 -4.24 13.18
CA ASN A 34 14.71 -4.17 13.15
C ASN A 34 15.27 -3.98 11.73
N HIS A 35 14.49 -4.32 10.70
CA HIS A 35 14.97 -4.34 9.31
C HIS A 35 14.37 -3.22 8.47
N VAL A 36 13.14 -2.79 8.78
CA VAL A 36 12.47 -1.68 8.13
C VAL A 36 12.27 -0.55 9.13
N PRO A 37 12.78 0.68 8.86
CA PRO A 37 12.63 1.80 9.75
C PRO A 37 11.18 2.17 10.01
N ILE A 38 10.86 2.43 11.27
CA ILE A 38 9.57 2.99 11.70
C ILE A 38 9.62 4.51 11.58
N VAL A 39 8.52 5.09 11.11
CA VAL A 39 8.31 6.54 11.08
C VAL A 39 7.02 6.89 11.81
N TYR A 40 7.00 8.07 12.45
CA TYR A 40 5.79 8.61 13.06
C TYR A 40 4.92 9.25 11.98
N CYS A 41 3.63 8.90 11.95
CA CYS A 41 2.67 9.47 11.00
C CYS A 41 1.66 10.37 11.72
N ASP A 42 1.58 11.64 11.31
CA ASP A 42 0.49 12.57 11.68
C ASP A 42 -0.79 12.34 10.85
N THR A 43 -0.71 11.40 9.91
CA THR A 43 -1.75 10.99 8.96
C THR A 43 -1.84 9.47 8.90
N ILE A 44 -2.77 8.94 8.11
CA ILE A 44 -2.94 7.49 7.93
C ILE A 44 -1.72 6.82 7.30
N CYS A 45 -1.53 5.55 7.64
CA CYS A 45 -0.50 4.72 7.04
C CYS A 45 -0.91 4.31 5.62
N VAL A 46 0.07 4.22 4.71
CA VAL A 46 -0.13 3.75 3.34
C VAL A 46 0.89 2.64 3.00
N SER A 47 0.43 1.65 2.26
CA SER A 47 1.25 0.64 1.56
C SER A 47 0.84 0.65 0.10
N MET A 48 1.80 0.83 -0.80
CA MET A 48 1.57 0.77 -2.24
C MET A 48 2.38 -0.37 -2.84
N TYR A 49 1.84 -1.00 -3.87
CA TYR A 49 2.45 -2.13 -4.57
C TYR A 49 2.39 -1.93 -6.07
N GLU A 50 3.53 -2.11 -6.74
CA GLU A 50 3.64 -2.13 -8.20
C GLU A 50 4.32 -3.41 -8.64
N ALA A 51 3.86 -4.01 -9.73
CA ALA A 51 4.49 -5.19 -10.33
C ALA A 51 4.66 -5.01 -11.85
N PRO A 52 5.55 -4.10 -12.29
CA PRO A 52 5.86 -3.94 -13.70
C PRO A 52 6.34 -5.25 -14.33
N ASN A 53 5.99 -5.44 -15.60
CA ASN A 53 6.51 -6.53 -16.42
C ASN A 53 7.78 -6.05 -17.14
N ILE A 54 8.92 -6.62 -16.80
CA ILE A 54 10.22 -6.30 -17.39
C ILE A 54 10.71 -7.57 -18.09
N ALA A 55 10.79 -7.53 -19.42
CA ALA A 55 11.24 -8.64 -20.26
C ALA A 55 10.52 -9.98 -19.98
N GLY A 56 9.21 -9.93 -19.68
CA GLY A 56 8.39 -11.12 -19.38
C GLY A 56 8.36 -11.50 -17.90
N VAL A 57 9.16 -10.86 -17.04
CA VAL A 57 9.22 -11.10 -15.60
C VAL A 57 8.48 -10.01 -14.86
N ARG A 58 7.52 -10.39 -14.01
CA ARG A 58 6.86 -9.45 -13.09
C ARG A 58 7.75 -9.25 -11.87
N ILE A 59 8.24 -8.02 -11.70
CA ILE A 59 9.07 -7.65 -10.56
C ILE A 59 8.25 -6.75 -9.65
N GLY A 60 7.80 -7.30 -8.52
CA GLY A 60 6.96 -6.62 -7.54
C GLY A 60 7.76 -5.83 -6.52
N GLY A 61 7.26 -4.67 -6.10
CA GLY A 61 7.85 -3.85 -5.05
C GLY A 61 6.82 -3.11 -4.21
N HIS A 62 7.15 -2.91 -2.95
CA HIS A 62 6.36 -2.18 -1.97
C HIS A 62 6.96 -0.81 -1.64
N ILE A 63 6.06 0.16 -1.50
CA ILE A 63 6.33 1.49 -0.98
C ILE A 63 5.44 1.68 0.26
N ARG A 64 6.05 1.84 1.43
CA ARG A 64 5.32 1.97 2.72
C ARG A 64 5.71 3.27 3.41
N GLY A 65 4.75 3.93 4.05
CA GLY A 65 4.98 5.18 4.78
C GLY A 65 3.69 5.86 5.24
N CYS A 66 3.77 7.16 5.47
CA CYS A 66 2.62 8.00 5.81
C CYS A 66 2.01 8.62 4.55
N MET A 67 0.68 8.74 4.48
CA MET A 67 -0.03 9.32 3.33
C MET A 67 0.51 10.69 2.90
N LYS A 68 0.88 11.55 3.85
CA LYS A 68 1.43 12.89 3.59
C LYS A 68 2.90 12.90 3.14
N ASP A 69 3.62 11.82 3.36
CA ASP A 69 5.08 11.77 3.19
C ASP A 69 5.57 10.87 2.07
N VAL A 70 4.73 10.03 1.49
CA VAL A 70 5.16 9.14 0.42
C VAL A 70 5.37 9.88 -0.92
N LEU A 71 4.49 10.84 -1.25
CA LEU A 71 4.57 11.62 -2.49
C LEU A 71 5.05 13.05 -2.25
N ILE A 72 5.85 13.59 -3.16
CA ILE A 72 6.33 14.98 -3.09
C ILE A 72 5.17 15.98 -3.25
N ARG A 73 4.29 15.73 -4.22
CA ARG A 73 3.15 16.60 -4.56
C ARG A 73 1.83 16.19 -3.86
N GLY A 74 1.90 15.18 -2.99
CA GLY A 74 0.72 14.56 -2.39
C GLY A 74 -0.15 13.80 -3.40
N PHE A 75 -1.19 13.16 -2.87
CA PHE A 75 -2.19 12.43 -3.66
C PHE A 75 -3.26 13.39 -4.22
N ASN A 76 -3.97 12.96 -5.26
CA ASN A 76 -5.14 13.68 -5.77
C ASN A 76 -6.28 13.72 -4.74
N GLU A 77 -6.81 14.93 -4.46
CA GLU A 77 -7.76 15.18 -3.37
C GLU A 77 -9.06 14.40 -3.51
N THR A 78 -9.53 14.15 -4.72
CA THR A 78 -10.74 13.32 -4.96
C THR A 78 -10.53 11.88 -4.52
N ILE A 79 -9.32 11.34 -4.73
CA ILE A 79 -8.96 9.99 -4.29
C ILE A 79 -8.87 9.98 -2.77
N VAL A 80 -8.24 10.98 -2.15
CA VAL A 80 -8.06 11.07 -0.68
C VAL A 80 -9.39 11.34 0.06
N SER A 81 -10.28 12.14 -0.52
CA SER A 81 -11.53 12.56 0.11
C SER A 81 -12.43 11.37 0.43
N TRP A 82 -12.55 10.40 -0.48
CA TRP A 82 -13.43 9.25 -0.30
C TRP A 82 -13.03 8.36 0.90
N TYR A 83 -11.74 8.23 1.23
CA TYR A 83 -11.25 7.36 2.32
C TYR A 83 -11.27 8.00 3.70
N ARG A 84 -11.29 9.33 3.81
CA ARG A 84 -11.35 10.03 5.11
C ARG A 84 -12.70 9.87 5.80
N TRP A 85 -13.80 9.72 5.04
CA TRP A 85 -15.15 9.69 5.61
C TRP A 85 -15.52 8.35 6.25
N MET A 86 -14.89 7.24 5.84
CA MET A 86 -15.29 5.91 6.31
C MET A 86 -14.43 5.35 7.45
N HIS A 87 -13.27 5.92 7.78
CA HIS A 87 -12.34 5.40 8.81
C HIS A 87 -12.13 3.88 8.72
N ARG A 88 -12.02 3.37 7.48
CA ARG A 88 -11.85 1.94 7.21
C ARG A 88 -10.57 1.72 6.42
N ASP A 89 -9.91 0.63 6.75
CA ASP A 89 -8.83 0.11 5.93
C ASP A 89 -9.38 -0.21 4.54
N SER A 90 -8.61 0.10 3.50
CA SER A 90 -9.04 -0.09 2.12
C SER A 90 -7.85 -0.30 1.20
N CYS A 91 -8.00 -1.20 0.23
CA CYS A 91 -7.04 -1.45 -0.81
C CYS A 91 -7.72 -1.28 -2.17
N ARG A 92 -7.16 -0.44 -3.05
CA ARG A 92 -7.66 -0.26 -4.41
C ARG A 92 -6.53 -0.05 -5.41
N SER A 93 -6.77 -0.51 -6.64
CA SER A 93 -5.91 -0.21 -7.77
C SER A 93 -6.29 1.14 -8.37
N TYR A 94 -5.29 1.99 -8.61
CA TYR A 94 -5.45 3.30 -9.25
C TYR A 94 -4.59 3.39 -10.49
N ARG A 95 -5.05 4.17 -11.48
CA ARG A 95 -4.16 4.60 -12.56
C ARG A 95 -3.20 5.64 -12.02
N LYS A 96 -1.90 5.49 -12.27
CA LYS A 96 -0.88 6.39 -11.74
C LYS A 96 -1.08 7.84 -12.19
N LYS A 97 -1.51 8.05 -13.44
CA LYS A 97 -1.87 9.37 -13.97
C LYS A 97 -2.91 10.11 -13.12
N GLU A 98 -3.89 9.39 -12.56
CA GLU A 98 -4.95 9.97 -11.73
C GLU A 98 -4.47 10.22 -10.30
N LEU A 99 -3.58 9.36 -9.81
CA LEU A 99 -3.07 9.35 -8.45
C LEU A 99 -2.00 10.43 -8.18
N PHE A 100 -1.01 10.53 -9.07
CA PHE A 100 0.23 11.28 -8.86
C PHE A 100 0.20 12.71 -9.39
N LYS A 101 -0.94 13.19 -9.92
CA LYS A 101 -1.07 14.52 -10.56
C LYS A 101 0.08 14.77 -11.57
N LEU A 102 0.36 13.77 -12.42
CA LEU A 102 1.43 13.84 -13.42
C LEU A 102 0.99 14.75 -14.58
N GLU A 103 1.92 15.54 -15.11
CA GLU A 103 1.69 16.45 -16.26
C GLU A 103 2.63 16.08 -17.42
N GLY A 104 2.18 16.29 -18.66
CA GLY A 104 3.04 16.20 -19.85
C GLY A 104 3.45 14.79 -20.27
N GLU A 105 4.69 14.61 -20.72
CA GLU A 105 5.23 13.37 -21.31
C GLU A 105 5.50 12.25 -20.28
N GLN A 106 5.21 12.49 -19.00
CA GLN A 106 5.38 11.54 -17.90
C GLN A 106 4.10 10.75 -17.57
N ILE A 107 3.14 10.69 -18.49
CA ILE A 107 1.88 9.97 -18.30
C ILE A 107 2.15 8.46 -18.31
N ASP A 108 2.29 7.89 -17.11
CA ASP A 108 2.28 6.46 -16.88
C ASP A 108 0.82 5.97 -16.79
N GLU A 109 0.37 5.26 -17.84
CA GLU A 109 -0.97 4.63 -17.90
C GLU A 109 -1.05 3.33 -17.08
N SER A 110 0.05 2.88 -16.47
CA SER A 110 0.01 1.71 -15.60
C SER A 110 -0.71 1.99 -14.28
N THR A 111 -1.02 0.90 -13.58
CA THR A 111 -1.73 0.93 -12.31
C THR A 111 -0.80 0.67 -11.14
N ILE A 112 -1.23 1.13 -9.96
CA ILE A 112 -0.59 0.88 -8.68
C ILE A 112 -1.67 0.52 -7.66
N ASP A 113 -1.41 -0.50 -6.86
CA ASP A 113 -2.29 -0.88 -5.77
C ASP A 113 -1.94 -0.06 -4.54
N VAL A 114 -2.94 0.58 -3.92
CA VAL A 114 -2.77 1.44 -2.76
C VAL A 114 -3.68 0.94 -1.66
N CYS A 115 -3.07 0.58 -0.54
CA CYS A 115 -3.72 0.20 0.71
C CYS A 115 -3.52 1.29 1.76
N THR A 116 -4.60 1.69 2.44
CA THR A 116 -4.58 2.66 3.54
C THR A 116 -5.10 2.03 4.82
N CYS A 117 -4.52 2.39 5.97
CA CYS A 117 -4.96 1.91 7.28
C CYS A 117 -4.64 2.89 8.42
N TYR A 118 -5.31 2.73 9.57
CA TYR A 118 -5.32 3.73 10.65
C TYR A 118 -4.56 3.32 11.91
N ALA A 119 -4.36 2.02 12.15
CA ALA A 119 -3.69 1.54 13.35
C ALA A 119 -2.16 1.65 13.25
N ASP A 120 -1.48 1.66 14.41
CA ASP A 120 -0.03 1.66 14.43
C ASP A 120 0.54 0.43 13.71
N TYR A 121 1.54 0.64 12.85
CA TYR A 121 2.25 -0.41 12.11
C TYR A 121 1.36 -1.24 11.15
N CYS A 122 0.12 -0.83 10.88
CA CYS A 122 -0.83 -1.61 10.09
C CYS A 122 -0.37 -1.85 8.64
N ASN A 123 0.37 -0.91 8.05
CA ASN A 123 0.95 -1.05 6.72
C ASN A 123 2.18 -1.95 6.69
N GLY A 124 2.61 -2.51 7.82
CA GLY A 124 3.63 -3.53 7.96
C GLY A 124 3.12 -4.96 7.72
N ASN A 125 1.79 -5.16 7.77
CA ASN A 125 1.13 -6.44 7.55
C ASN A 125 0.35 -6.38 6.23
N SER A 126 1.01 -6.67 5.10
CA SER A 126 0.41 -6.68 3.76
C SER A 126 -0.47 -7.91 3.57
N GLY A 127 -1.53 -7.99 4.36
CA GLY A 127 -2.45 -9.11 4.36
C GLY A 127 -3.58 -8.88 5.33
N GLN A 128 -4.56 -8.05 4.93
CA GLN A 128 -5.93 -8.30 5.36
C GLN A 128 -6.44 -9.54 4.63
N HIS A 129 -5.87 -10.70 4.94
CA HIS A 129 -6.60 -11.95 4.77
C HIS A 129 -7.56 -12.01 5.97
N PRO A 130 -8.86 -12.25 5.77
CA PRO A 130 -9.74 -12.55 6.90
C PRO A 130 -9.09 -13.69 7.67
N SER A 131 -8.84 -13.51 8.97
CA SER A 131 -8.21 -14.56 9.75
C SER A 131 -9.02 -15.84 9.58
N VAL A 132 -8.36 -16.98 9.43
CA VAL A 132 -9.02 -18.29 9.27
C VAL A 132 -9.99 -18.54 10.44
N LEU A 133 -9.69 -18.00 11.61
CA LEU A 133 -10.54 -17.98 12.79
C LEU A 133 -11.86 -17.22 12.58
N TYR A 134 -11.81 -16.07 11.91
CA TYR A 134 -13.00 -15.26 11.59
C TYR A 134 -13.88 -15.98 10.56
N LEU A 135 -13.28 -16.59 9.54
CA LEU A 135 -14.01 -17.40 8.56
C LEU A 135 -14.66 -18.62 9.23
N ALA A 136 -13.94 -19.28 10.13
CA ALA A 136 -14.43 -20.43 10.89
C ALA A 136 -15.59 -20.04 11.83
N MET A 137 -15.52 -18.89 12.51
CA MET A 137 -16.63 -18.38 13.33
C MET A 137 -17.86 -18.04 12.50
N MET A 138 -17.70 -17.42 11.33
CA MET A 138 -18.83 -17.11 10.45
C MET A 138 -19.51 -18.38 9.93
N LEU A 139 -18.73 -19.40 9.54
CA LEU A 139 -19.26 -20.70 9.14
C LEU A 139 -19.95 -21.43 10.30
N ALA A 140 -19.37 -21.41 11.49
CA ALA A 140 -19.97 -22.03 12.68
C ALA A 140 -21.33 -21.40 13.03
N ASN A 141 -21.43 -20.08 12.98
CA ASN A 141 -22.69 -19.36 13.23
C ASN A 141 -23.74 -19.64 12.14
N ALA A 142 -23.33 -19.74 10.88
CA ALA A 142 -24.24 -20.09 9.78
C ALA A 142 -24.79 -21.53 9.92
N VAL A 143 -23.93 -22.48 10.33
CA VAL A 143 -24.35 -23.86 10.60
C VAL A 143 -25.30 -23.92 11.79
N LEU A 144 -25.03 -23.17 12.86
CA LEU A 144 -25.91 -23.13 14.03
C LEU A 144 -27.31 -22.63 13.66
N LEU A 145 -27.40 -21.57 12.86
CA LEU A 145 -28.68 -21.03 12.39
C LEU A 145 -29.45 -22.04 11.51
N LEU A 146 -28.77 -22.88 10.74
CA LEU A 146 -29.40 -23.94 9.94
C LEU A 146 -29.84 -25.17 10.75
N VAL A 147 -29.28 -25.39 11.94
CA VAL A 147 -29.65 -26.50 12.83
C VAL A 147 -30.82 -26.12 13.74
N PHE A 148 -30.96 -24.84 14.06
CA PHE A 148 -32.00 -24.32 14.97
C PHE A 148 -33.23 -23.73 14.25
N PHE A 149 -33.32 -23.85 12.91
CA PHE A 149 -34.51 -23.56 12.09
C PHE A 149 -34.96 -24.78 11.30
#